data_AF-A0AAU5FG52-F1
#
_entry.id   AF-A0AAU5FG52-F1
#
_cell.length_a   1.000
_cell.length_b   1.000
_cell.length_c   1.000
_cell.angle_alpha   90.00
_cell.angle_beta   90.00
_cell.angle_gamma   90.00
#
_symmetry.space_group_name_H-M   'P 1'
#
loop_
_entity.id
_entity.type
_entity.pdbx_description
1 polymer ?
#
loop_
_entity_poly.entity_id
_entity_poly.type
_entity_poly.pdbx_seq_one_letter_code
_entity_poly.pdbx_strand_id
1 'polypeptide(L)'
;MKLMFGRRSRLAQFALGAAVAASVLLPAQSAQAASGLDPFTANFKLTRVDGDKTNLITSAEAAGVAKASVTDVLGTRTGRPGLCHATGLNGALKPDGFCWDDEDDRSNYADDAGGWMPQGFAGSHAATADGLYAGRSLTATSWYHGTYVSGRTPTTVEDYARVSIAESTGGQVKYGHIALVEPVNGNFKQLQYPSHSDGVAWYGNRLFVANGAELQVFDLTRIWRMSDTTSALTGLTAGKTSARFHLWAMPLVARYSTVSTAAVDNISTAYVNNSPRACGPAVHDELCLSSLSVDRSGATPALVSVENRNGAGARIVRWPLSALGTGTPTTVASETTGYTSPVWGIQGTATDGTNYYMSGTCPTYWPGGTELYSCIHVAKPGEAPHVLTQAPQLTQGLSWDPLAKRLWGANEALVDSSGPRRVVFNVEPDAGKPVDGWSWLTNFHQAGSVCATPQGNATANGTPITVWSCTGSDAQRWKYENGLIVHKASGKCITPEANGANTNGALLTLWTCNPSSDVQRFSPSADGSAVNAYGKAITPKGNSLGNGVWLTLWTQGSPTPDVQDWAVKGF
;
A
#
# COMPACT_ATOMS: atom_id res chain seq x y z
N MET A 1 3.82 40.00 -37.72
CA MET A 1 4.55 41.09 -38.43
C MET A 1 3.88 42.40 -37.99
N LYS A 2 4.41 43.30 -37.17
CA LYS A 2 5.76 43.68 -36.71
C LYS A 2 5.67 44.17 -35.25
N LEU A 3 6.67 43.82 -34.43
CA LEU A 3 7.00 44.51 -33.18
C LEU A 3 7.58 45.91 -33.46
N MET A 4 7.52 46.82 -32.47
CA MET A 4 8.68 47.55 -31.89
C MET A 4 8.21 48.46 -30.73
N PHE A 5 8.71 48.26 -29.49
CA PHE A 5 9.82 48.98 -28.82
C PHE A 5 9.56 50.50 -28.67
N GLY A 6 9.75 51.18 -27.52
CA GLY A 6 10.29 50.82 -26.22
C GLY A 6 10.62 52.11 -25.41
N ARG A 7 10.59 51.98 -24.08
CA ARG A 7 11.34 52.71 -23.02
C ARG A 7 11.43 54.24 -22.98
N ARG A 8 11.18 54.76 -21.77
CA ARG A 8 11.98 55.72 -20.95
C ARG A 8 11.20 55.98 -19.66
N SER A 9 11.71 56.24 -18.46
CA SER A 9 13.02 56.22 -17.81
C SER A 9 12.77 56.52 -16.31
N ARG A 10 13.66 55.98 -15.46
CA ARG A 10 13.90 56.22 -14.01
C ARG A 10 13.83 57.72 -13.58
N LEU A 11 13.69 58.16 -12.31
CA LEU A 11 14.09 57.68 -10.97
C LEU A 11 13.55 58.68 -9.89
N ALA A 12 13.37 58.21 -8.64
CA ALA A 12 13.61 58.90 -7.34
C ALA A 12 12.83 60.19 -6.96
N GLN A 13 12.47 60.53 -5.72
CA GLN A 13 12.38 59.95 -4.36
C GLN A 13 12.03 61.19 -3.50
N PHE A 14 11.09 61.12 -2.56
CA PHE A 14 11.16 61.84 -1.27
C PHE A 14 10.26 61.12 -0.26
N ALA A 15 10.79 60.98 0.96
CA ALA A 15 10.31 60.13 2.04
C ALA A 15 9.76 60.94 3.23
N LEU A 16 9.27 60.19 4.23
CA LEU A 16 8.69 60.53 5.54
C LEU A 16 7.19 60.87 5.52
N GLY A 17 6.31 60.20 6.27
CA GLY A 17 6.47 59.12 7.25
C GLY A 17 5.14 58.95 7.99
N ALA A 18 4.62 57.73 8.04
CA ALA A 18 3.54 57.36 8.94
C ALA A 18 3.69 55.87 9.27
N ALA A 19 3.86 55.56 10.56
CA ALA A 19 4.02 54.21 11.06
C ALA A 19 2.70 53.45 10.91
N VAL A 20 2.70 52.44 10.02
CA VAL A 20 1.65 51.42 9.93
C VAL A 20 2.27 50.12 10.42
N ALA A 21 1.63 49.51 11.42
CA ALA A 21 1.97 48.18 11.88
C ALA A 21 1.87 47.19 10.71
N ALA A 22 3.02 46.80 10.17
CA ALA A 22 3.11 45.79 9.14
C ALA A 22 2.88 44.42 9.80
N SER A 23 1.63 43.96 9.81
CA SER A 23 1.35 42.53 9.80
C SER A 23 2.04 41.97 8.56
N VAL A 24 3.20 41.33 8.77
CA VAL A 24 3.89 40.59 7.73
C VAL A 24 2.97 39.44 7.33
N LEU A 25 2.15 39.69 6.31
CA LEU A 25 1.56 38.65 5.49
C LEU A 25 2.75 37.96 4.81
N LEU A 26 3.27 36.93 5.47
CA LEU A 26 4.11 35.95 4.79
C LEU A 26 3.27 35.45 3.61
N PRO A 27 3.75 35.54 2.36
CA PRO A 27 3.09 34.86 1.27
C PRO A 27 3.01 33.39 1.66
N ALA A 28 1.82 32.78 1.51
CA ALA A 28 1.64 31.35 1.69
C ALA A 28 2.78 30.66 0.94
N GLN A 29 3.69 30.01 1.68
CA GLN A 29 4.79 29.29 1.08
C GLN A 29 4.15 28.29 0.13
N SER A 30 4.50 28.38 -1.14
CA SER A 30 4.25 27.29 -2.09
C SER A 30 4.79 26.04 -1.40
N ALA A 31 3.93 25.06 -1.10
CA ALA A 31 4.34 23.85 -0.40
C ALA A 31 5.56 23.30 -1.15
N GLN A 32 6.73 23.42 -0.53
CA GLN A 32 7.95 22.84 -1.04
C GLN A 32 7.62 21.35 -1.17
N ALA A 33 7.66 20.82 -2.41
CA ALA A 33 7.36 19.41 -2.63
C ALA A 33 8.22 18.62 -1.63
N ALA A 34 7.56 17.86 -0.74
CA ALA A 34 8.26 17.20 0.36
C ALA A 34 9.47 16.45 -0.21
N SER A 35 10.63 16.60 0.43
CA SER A 35 11.85 15.92 -0.03
C SER A 35 12.06 14.60 0.71
N GLY A 36 11.41 14.47 1.86
CA GLY A 36 11.26 13.24 2.61
C GLY A 36 9.89 13.17 3.29
N LEU A 37 9.76 12.24 4.24
CA LEU A 37 8.56 12.10 5.05
C LEU A 37 8.51 13.20 6.13
N ASP A 38 8.27 14.43 5.68
CA ASP A 38 8.51 15.64 6.45
C ASP A 38 7.44 15.84 7.54
N PRO A 39 7.81 16.04 8.82
CA PRO A 39 6.86 16.22 9.90
C PRO A 39 6.14 17.57 9.80
N PHE A 40 4.89 17.61 10.25
CA PHE A 40 4.13 18.85 10.44
C PHE A 40 3.28 18.77 11.71
N THR A 41 2.86 19.93 12.21
CA THR A 41 1.91 20.02 13.33
C THR A 41 0.50 19.73 12.82
N ALA A 42 -0.01 18.54 13.10
CA ALA A 42 -1.37 18.14 12.77
C ALA A 42 -2.38 18.75 13.75
N ASN A 43 -3.48 19.26 13.20
CA ASN A 43 -4.56 19.90 13.96
C ASN A 43 -5.92 19.58 13.31
N PHE A 44 -6.15 18.28 13.07
CA PHE A 44 -7.39 17.81 12.46
C PHE A 44 -8.37 17.29 13.52
N LYS A 45 -9.63 17.19 13.12
CA LYS A 45 -10.72 16.73 13.97
C LYS A 45 -11.59 15.74 13.23
N LEU A 46 -11.98 14.67 13.92
CA LEU A 46 -13.05 13.77 13.54
C LEU A 46 -14.27 14.11 14.39
N THR A 47 -15.33 14.61 13.77
CA THR A 47 -16.58 14.98 14.43
C THR A 47 -17.62 13.92 14.20
N ARG A 48 -18.31 13.50 15.25
CA ARG A 48 -19.38 12.51 15.14
C ARG A 48 -20.56 13.11 14.36
N VAL A 49 -21.01 12.40 13.33
CA VAL A 49 -22.06 12.87 12.40
C VAL A 49 -23.45 12.61 12.97
N ASP A 50 -23.67 11.41 13.53
CA ASP A 50 -24.95 10.97 14.06
C ASP A 50 -24.84 10.32 15.46
N GLY A 51 -25.98 10.15 16.11
CA GLY A 51 -26.07 9.49 17.41
C GLY A 51 -25.68 8.01 17.37
N ASP A 52 -25.48 7.42 18.54
CA ASP A 52 -25.18 5.99 18.67
C ASP A 52 -26.33 5.13 18.14
N LYS A 53 -26.04 4.27 17.15
CA LYS A 53 -27.05 3.44 16.48
C LYS A 53 -27.35 2.14 17.25
N THR A 54 -26.74 1.90 18.42
CA THR A 54 -26.95 0.69 19.23
C THR A 54 -28.44 0.41 19.54
N ASN A 55 -29.24 1.46 19.77
CA ASN A 55 -30.67 1.31 20.02
C ASN A 55 -31.44 0.87 18.76
N LEU A 56 -31.06 1.38 17.58
CA LEU A 56 -31.65 0.96 16.31
C LEU A 56 -31.29 -0.49 15.97
N ILE A 57 -30.02 -0.87 16.22
CA ILE A 57 -29.54 -2.24 16.09
C ILE A 57 -30.38 -3.18 16.98
N THR A 58 -30.54 -2.83 18.26
CA THR A 58 -31.32 -3.62 19.22
C THR A 58 -32.80 -3.70 18.81
N SER A 59 -33.35 -2.63 18.24
CA SER A 59 -34.72 -2.60 17.72
C SER A 59 -34.90 -3.53 16.51
N ALA A 60 -33.96 -3.55 15.56
CA ALA A 60 -33.97 -4.47 14.43
C ALA A 60 -33.82 -5.94 14.87
N GLU A 61 -32.93 -6.21 15.83
CA GLU A 61 -32.77 -7.54 16.43
C GLU A 61 -34.08 -8.02 17.08
N ALA A 62 -34.76 -7.14 17.82
CA ALA A 62 -36.06 -7.43 18.44
C ALA A 62 -37.19 -7.66 17.41
N ALA A 63 -37.06 -7.10 16.20
CA ALA A 63 -37.99 -7.30 15.09
C ALA A 63 -37.79 -8.62 14.34
N GLY A 64 -36.82 -9.46 14.74
CA GLY A 64 -36.62 -10.80 14.21
C GLY A 64 -35.35 -10.98 13.36
N VAL A 65 -34.43 -10.01 13.37
CA VAL A 65 -33.12 -10.18 12.72
C VAL A 65 -32.24 -11.12 13.54
N ALA A 66 -31.87 -12.26 12.97
CA ALA A 66 -31.08 -13.28 13.65
C ALA A 66 -29.61 -12.85 13.81
N LYS A 67 -29.04 -13.09 15.00
CA LYS A 67 -27.62 -12.83 15.30
C LYS A 67 -26.72 -13.95 14.80
N ALA A 68 -25.49 -13.61 14.51
CA ALA A 68 -24.41 -14.51 14.14
C ALA A 68 -23.07 -14.00 14.71
N SER A 69 -22.04 -14.80 14.56
CA SER A 69 -20.67 -14.48 14.98
C SER A 69 -19.73 -14.43 13.78
N VAL A 70 -18.54 -13.86 13.99
CA VAL A 70 -17.48 -13.84 12.96
C VAL A 70 -17.09 -15.25 12.51
N THR A 71 -17.17 -16.23 13.41
CA THR A 71 -16.79 -17.62 13.11
C THR A 71 -17.81 -18.32 12.23
N ASP A 72 -19.08 -17.90 12.28
CA ASP A 72 -20.13 -18.42 11.39
C ASP A 72 -19.94 -17.94 9.94
N VAL A 73 -19.28 -16.80 9.76
CA VAL A 73 -19.00 -16.23 8.43
C VAL A 73 -17.98 -17.05 7.66
N LEU A 74 -17.02 -17.67 8.36
CA LEU A 74 -15.92 -18.42 7.75
C LEU A 74 -16.42 -19.70 7.08
N GLY A 75 -15.92 -19.95 5.87
CA GLY A 75 -16.15 -21.20 5.15
C GLY A 75 -17.42 -21.24 4.32
N THR A 76 -18.10 -20.10 4.13
CA THR A 76 -19.09 -19.97 3.05
C THR A 76 -18.43 -19.94 1.68
N ARG A 77 -17.13 -19.58 1.63
CA ARG A 77 -16.29 -19.59 0.43
C ARG A 77 -14.92 -20.18 0.75
N THR A 78 -14.25 -20.67 -0.30
CA THR A 78 -12.92 -21.31 -0.22
C THR A 78 -11.97 -20.65 -1.20
N GLY A 79 -10.94 -19.98 -0.69
CA GLY A 79 -9.90 -19.36 -1.50
C GLY A 79 -8.80 -20.35 -1.89
N ARG A 80 -7.71 -19.84 -2.47
CA ARG A 80 -6.55 -20.64 -2.87
C ARG A 80 -5.32 -20.25 -2.06
N PRO A 81 -4.60 -21.22 -1.45
CA PRO A 81 -3.40 -20.93 -0.67
C PRO A 81 -2.25 -20.46 -1.57
N GLY A 82 -1.38 -19.61 -1.01
CA GLY A 82 -0.20 -19.07 -1.68
C GLY A 82 -0.51 -17.99 -2.70
N LEU A 83 0.55 -17.39 -3.23
CA LEU A 83 0.46 -16.38 -4.27
C LEU A 83 0.20 -17.07 -5.63
N CYS A 84 -1.05 -17.06 -6.08
CA CYS A 84 -1.46 -17.72 -7.32
C CYS A 84 -1.23 -16.89 -8.59
N HIS A 85 -0.79 -15.64 -8.43
CA HIS A 85 -0.52 -14.69 -9.52
C HIS A 85 0.89 -14.13 -9.41
N ALA A 86 1.43 -13.65 -10.54
CA ALA A 86 2.66 -12.85 -10.51
C ALA A 86 2.39 -11.54 -9.77
N THR A 87 3.22 -11.25 -8.76
CA THR A 87 3.01 -10.11 -7.85
C THR A 87 4.00 -8.97 -8.05
N GLY A 88 5.12 -9.22 -8.72
CA GLY A 88 6.24 -8.28 -8.78
C GLY A 88 6.98 -8.10 -7.44
N LEU A 89 6.56 -8.80 -6.37
CA LEU A 89 7.21 -8.74 -5.07
C LEU A 89 8.63 -9.32 -5.15
N ASN A 90 9.57 -8.66 -4.48
CA ASN A 90 10.94 -9.14 -4.37
C ASN A 90 10.99 -10.41 -3.53
N GLY A 91 11.41 -11.52 -4.14
CA GLY A 91 11.43 -12.84 -3.50
C GLY A 91 12.35 -12.92 -2.28
N ALA A 92 13.34 -12.03 -2.14
CA ALA A 92 14.16 -11.96 -0.94
C ALA A 92 13.44 -11.37 0.28
N LEU A 93 12.29 -10.72 0.09
CA LEU A 93 11.39 -10.28 1.16
C LEU A 93 10.43 -11.40 1.62
N LYS A 94 10.71 -12.65 1.24
CA LYS A 94 9.94 -13.86 1.57
C LYS A 94 8.43 -13.67 1.38
N PRO A 95 7.97 -13.27 0.18
CA PRO A 95 6.56 -12.98 -0.05
C PRO A 95 5.71 -14.25 0.16
N ASP A 96 4.55 -14.07 0.78
CA ASP A 96 3.53 -15.10 0.98
C ASP A 96 2.14 -14.48 0.85
N GLY A 97 1.08 -15.28 0.89
CA GLY A 97 -0.28 -14.78 0.82
C GLY A 97 -1.31 -15.83 0.41
N PHE A 98 -2.40 -15.33 -0.17
CA PHE A 98 -3.46 -16.17 -0.73
C PHE A 98 -4.21 -15.44 -1.84
N CYS A 99 -4.96 -16.21 -2.60
CA CYS A 99 -5.94 -15.70 -3.55
C CYS A 99 -7.37 -15.99 -3.10
N TRP A 100 -8.29 -15.14 -3.55
CA TRP A 100 -9.72 -15.41 -3.48
C TRP A 100 -10.11 -16.60 -4.35
N ASP A 101 -11.38 -17.02 -4.31
CA ASP A 101 -11.87 -17.96 -5.32
C ASP A 101 -11.95 -17.32 -6.71
N ASP A 102 -12.27 -18.13 -7.74
CA ASP A 102 -12.26 -17.67 -9.13
C ASP A 102 -13.25 -16.52 -9.42
N GLU A 103 -14.36 -16.45 -8.67
CA GLU A 103 -15.37 -15.41 -8.87
C GLU A 103 -14.87 -14.07 -8.30
N ASP A 104 -14.42 -14.05 -7.05
CA ASP A 104 -13.94 -12.84 -6.40
C ASP A 104 -12.59 -12.36 -6.96
N ASP A 105 -11.75 -13.27 -7.45
CA ASP A 105 -10.48 -12.94 -8.10
C ASP A 105 -10.71 -12.26 -9.46
N ARG A 106 -11.73 -12.70 -10.22
CA ARG A 106 -12.03 -12.21 -11.58
C ARG A 106 -13.14 -11.17 -11.64
N SER A 107 -13.74 -10.87 -10.50
CA SER A 107 -14.90 -10.02 -10.36
C SER A 107 -14.63 -8.64 -10.98
N ASN A 108 -15.58 -8.14 -11.76
CA ASN A 108 -15.45 -6.91 -12.52
C ASN A 108 -16.82 -6.29 -12.78
N TYR A 109 -16.83 -5.06 -13.32
CA TYR A 109 -18.02 -4.27 -13.55
C TYR A 109 -19.00 -4.79 -14.61
N ALA A 110 -18.70 -5.90 -15.30
CA ALA A 110 -19.50 -6.38 -16.43
C ALA A 110 -20.82 -7.04 -16.01
N ASP A 111 -20.95 -7.50 -14.77
CA ASP A 111 -22.19 -8.05 -14.24
C ASP A 111 -22.47 -7.65 -12.78
N ASP A 112 -23.75 -7.69 -12.40
CA ASP A 112 -24.21 -7.20 -11.09
C ASP A 112 -23.71 -8.08 -9.92
N ALA A 113 -23.55 -9.39 -10.14
CA ALA A 113 -23.07 -10.31 -9.10
C ALA A 113 -21.56 -10.13 -8.84
N GLY A 114 -20.79 -9.91 -9.90
CA GLY A 114 -19.34 -9.78 -9.89
C GLY A 114 -18.82 -8.36 -9.76
N GLY A 115 -19.65 -7.33 -9.65
CA GLY A 115 -19.22 -5.92 -9.57
C GLY A 115 -18.42 -5.50 -8.33
N TRP A 116 -17.73 -6.39 -7.62
CA TRP A 116 -17.03 -6.11 -6.36
C TRP A 116 -15.53 -5.81 -6.51
N MET A 117 -15.08 -4.69 -5.95
CA MET A 117 -13.69 -4.24 -6.04
C MET A 117 -13.11 -4.06 -4.64
N PRO A 118 -12.00 -4.72 -4.29
CA PRO A 118 -11.40 -4.58 -2.97
C PRO A 118 -10.63 -3.26 -2.87
N GLN A 119 -10.64 -2.65 -1.68
CA GLN A 119 -10.01 -1.36 -1.39
C GLN A 119 -9.20 -1.39 -0.09
N GLY A 120 -9.80 -1.75 1.04
CA GLY A 120 -9.08 -1.78 2.32
C GLY A 120 -8.53 -3.17 2.66
N PHE A 121 -7.48 -3.20 3.48
CA PHE A 121 -6.99 -4.43 4.11
C PHE A 121 -6.62 -4.20 5.58
N ALA A 122 -7.07 -5.09 6.46
CA ALA A 122 -6.68 -5.15 7.86
C ALA A 122 -6.51 -6.61 8.31
N GLY A 123 -5.72 -6.83 9.36
CA GLY A 123 -5.66 -8.13 10.04
C GLY A 123 -5.89 -8.03 11.53
N SER A 124 -6.37 -9.14 12.09
CA SER A 124 -6.53 -9.35 13.53
C SER A 124 -5.21 -9.19 14.30
N HIS A 125 -4.06 -9.36 13.62
CA HIS A 125 -2.73 -9.04 14.14
C HIS A 125 -2.60 -7.61 14.69
N ALA A 126 -3.38 -6.66 14.15
CA ALA A 126 -3.43 -5.29 14.64
C ALA A 126 -4.62 -5.06 15.59
N ALA A 127 -5.62 -5.95 15.57
CA ALA A 127 -6.84 -5.82 16.36
C ALA A 127 -6.61 -6.07 17.85
N THR A 128 -5.88 -7.12 18.18
CA THR A 128 -5.64 -7.57 19.56
C THR A 128 -4.14 -7.69 19.84
N ALA A 129 -3.76 -7.84 21.11
CA ALA A 129 -2.36 -7.92 21.50
C ALA A 129 -1.72 -9.28 21.14
N ASP A 130 -2.50 -10.35 21.17
CA ASP A 130 -2.11 -11.70 20.75
C ASP A 130 -2.23 -11.92 19.24
N GLY A 131 -2.76 -10.93 18.51
CA GLY A 131 -2.96 -10.96 17.08
C GLY A 131 -4.04 -11.93 16.60
N LEU A 132 -4.88 -12.42 17.50
CA LEU A 132 -5.96 -13.35 17.22
C LEU A 132 -7.32 -12.73 17.53
N TYR A 133 -8.31 -13.02 16.69
CA TYR A 133 -9.71 -12.70 16.96
C TYR A 133 -10.51 -14.00 17.07
N ALA A 134 -11.23 -14.17 18.18
CA ALA A 134 -11.91 -15.43 18.51
C ALA A 134 -10.97 -16.67 18.42
N GLY A 135 -9.70 -16.50 18.81
CA GLY A 135 -8.68 -17.56 18.77
C GLY A 135 -8.13 -17.87 17.38
N ARG A 136 -8.40 -17.02 16.36
CA ARG A 136 -8.01 -17.25 14.96
C ARG A 136 -7.23 -16.07 14.39
N SER A 137 -6.30 -16.36 13.49
CA SER A 137 -5.65 -15.32 12.68
C SER A 137 -6.52 -15.02 11.47
N LEU A 138 -7.23 -13.88 11.55
CA LEU A 138 -8.21 -13.43 10.56
C LEU A 138 -7.75 -12.15 9.86
N THR A 139 -8.15 -12.00 8.61
CA THR A 139 -8.01 -10.77 7.83
C THR A 139 -9.37 -10.23 7.42
N ALA A 140 -9.47 -8.91 7.26
CA ALA A 140 -10.63 -8.20 6.77
C ALA A 140 -10.25 -7.40 5.51
N THR A 141 -11.01 -7.56 4.43
CA THR A 141 -10.85 -6.78 3.20
C THR A 141 -12.16 -6.08 2.90
N SER A 142 -12.14 -4.75 2.75
CA SER A 142 -13.33 -3.99 2.34
C SER A 142 -13.47 -3.96 0.83
N TRP A 143 -14.70 -3.94 0.35
CA TRP A 143 -15.04 -3.92 -1.05
C TRP A 143 -16.20 -2.96 -1.30
N TYR A 144 -16.15 -2.23 -2.41
CA TYR A 144 -17.32 -1.56 -2.96
C TYR A 144 -17.88 -2.32 -4.15
N HIS A 145 -19.13 -2.04 -4.47
CA HIS A 145 -19.81 -2.57 -5.65
C HIS A 145 -19.98 -1.51 -6.72
N GLY A 146 -19.77 -1.86 -8.00
CA GLY A 146 -20.06 -0.99 -9.13
C GLY A 146 -20.39 -1.77 -10.39
N THR A 147 -21.23 -1.20 -11.26
CA THR A 147 -21.61 -1.79 -12.55
C THR A 147 -21.46 -0.79 -13.70
N TYR A 148 -20.96 -1.25 -14.85
CA TYR A 148 -21.01 -0.51 -16.11
C TYR A 148 -22.08 -1.12 -17.02
N VAL A 149 -22.91 -0.27 -17.64
CA VAL A 149 -23.55 -0.65 -18.91
C VAL A 149 -22.56 -0.39 -20.04
N SER A 150 -22.68 -1.15 -21.13
CA SER A 150 -21.89 -1.00 -22.35
C SER A 150 -21.69 0.49 -22.71
N GLY A 151 -20.45 0.97 -22.69
CA GLY A 151 -20.11 2.39 -22.94
C GLY A 151 -19.29 3.10 -21.85
N ARG A 152 -18.83 2.39 -20.80
CA ARG A 152 -18.02 2.94 -19.68
C ARG A 152 -18.70 4.07 -18.89
N THR A 153 -20.01 4.26 -19.03
CA THR A 153 -20.76 5.17 -18.14
C THR A 153 -21.35 4.33 -17.00
N PRO A 154 -20.93 4.56 -15.75
CA PRO A 154 -21.45 3.80 -14.63
C PRO A 154 -22.92 4.14 -14.35
N THR A 155 -23.74 3.13 -14.05
CA THR A 155 -25.16 3.32 -13.67
C THR A 155 -25.37 3.35 -12.17
N THR A 156 -24.55 2.61 -11.42
CA THR A 156 -24.53 2.51 -9.95
C THR A 156 -23.08 2.22 -9.56
N VAL A 157 -22.38 3.21 -9.01
CA VAL A 157 -21.00 3.05 -8.53
C VAL A 157 -21.00 3.35 -7.05
N GLU A 158 -20.49 2.36 -6.30
CA GLU A 158 -20.28 2.41 -4.85
C GLU A 158 -21.54 2.43 -4.00
N ASP A 159 -22.68 2.06 -4.57
CA ASP A 159 -23.95 1.99 -3.84
C ASP A 159 -23.90 1.00 -2.68
N TYR A 160 -23.08 -0.05 -2.79
CA TYR A 160 -22.96 -1.10 -1.78
C TYR A 160 -21.51 -1.29 -1.35
N ALA A 161 -21.36 -1.68 -0.08
CA ALA A 161 -20.10 -2.06 0.50
C ALA A 161 -20.23 -3.39 1.26
N ARG A 162 -19.14 -4.16 1.27
CA ARG A 162 -19.02 -5.40 2.06
C ARG A 162 -17.62 -5.51 2.65
N VAL A 163 -17.49 -6.37 3.66
CA VAL A 163 -16.20 -6.84 4.17
C VAL A 163 -16.12 -8.35 4.01
N SER A 164 -15.00 -8.83 3.47
CA SER A 164 -14.64 -10.25 3.49
C SER A 164 -13.81 -10.54 4.73
N ILE A 165 -14.23 -11.52 5.54
CA ILE A 165 -13.41 -12.07 6.63
C ILE A 165 -12.80 -13.38 6.16
N ALA A 166 -11.47 -13.50 6.22
CA ALA A 166 -10.75 -14.67 5.76
C ALA A 166 -9.80 -15.22 6.83
N GLU A 167 -9.61 -16.54 6.81
CA GLU A 167 -8.60 -17.28 7.55
C GLU A 167 -7.72 -18.02 6.54
N SER A 168 -6.41 -17.77 6.58
CA SER A 168 -5.42 -18.52 5.80
C SER A 168 -4.50 -19.30 6.73
N THR A 169 -4.42 -20.62 6.53
CA THR A 169 -3.61 -21.55 7.35
C THR A 169 -2.41 -22.12 6.59
N GLY A 170 -1.99 -21.45 5.51
CA GLY A 170 -0.92 -21.91 4.61
C GLY A 170 -1.32 -23.07 3.69
N GLY A 171 -2.20 -23.97 4.14
CA GLY A 171 -2.77 -25.06 3.33
C GLY A 171 -4.24 -24.86 2.93
N GLN A 172 -4.98 -24.00 3.63
CA GLN A 172 -6.39 -23.72 3.35
C GLN A 172 -6.70 -22.25 3.54
N VAL A 173 -7.63 -21.75 2.73
CA VAL A 173 -8.16 -20.39 2.82
C VAL A 173 -9.68 -20.49 2.90
N LYS A 174 -10.26 -20.09 4.02
CA LYS A 174 -11.71 -20.05 4.24
C LYS A 174 -12.13 -18.63 4.49
N TYR A 175 -13.20 -18.20 3.83
CA TYR A 175 -13.68 -16.84 3.99
C TYR A 175 -15.18 -16.73 3.78
N GLY A 176 -15.71 -15.54 4.02
CA GLY A 176 -17.09 -15.19 3.72
C GLY A 176 -17.28 -13.68 3.69
N HIS A 177 -18.39 -13.24 3.09
CA HIS A 177 -18.71 -11.84 2.91
C HIS A 177 -19.80 -11.36 3.87
N ILE A 178 -19.63 -10.15 4.37
CA ILE A 178 -20.57 -9.46 5.25
C ILE A 178 -20.97 -8.15 4.57
N ALA A 179 -22.25 -8.01 4.20
CA ALA A 179 -22.79 -6.75 3.69
C ALA A 179 -22.78 -5.68 4.78
N LEU A 180 -22.37 -4.46 4.44
CA LEU A 180 -22.45 -3.32 5.35
C LEU A 180 -23.84 -2.66 5.17
N VAL A 181 -24.57 -2.51 6.28
CA VAL A 181 -25.96 -2.02 6.26
C VAL A 181 -26.18 -0.93 7.31
N GLU A 182 -27.30 -0.22 7.21
CA GLU A 182 -27.67 0.81 8.17
C GLU A 182 -28.92 0.40 8.96
N PRO A 183 -28.84 0.36 10.31
CA PRO A 183 -29.99 0.04 11.14
C PRO A 183 -30.98 1.21 11.16
N VAL A 184 -32.27 0.88 11.17
CA VAL A 184 -33.38 1.83 11.39
C VAL A 184 -34.33 1.25 12.43
N ASN A 185 -35.35 2.00 12.85
CA ASN A 185 -36.24 1.52 13.90
C ASN A 185 -37.01 0.27 13.44
N GLY A 186 -36.79 -0.86 14.12
CA GLY A 186 -37.41 -2.15 13.84
C GLY A 186 -36.98 -2.78 12.50
N ASN A 187 -35.95 -2.25 11.83
CA ASN A 187 -35.55 -2.70 10.50
C ASN A 187 -34.09 -2.29 10.18
N PHE A 188 -33.64 -2.52 8.96
CA PHE A 188 -32.37 -2.05 8.41
C PHE A 188 -32.51 -1.81 6.92
N LYS A 189 -31.60 -1.04 6.34
CA LYS A 189 -31.57 -0.69 4.93
C LYS A 189 -30.12 -0.69 4.41
N GLN A 190 -29.97 -0.50 3.11
CA GLN A 190 -28.68 -0.15 2.52
C GLN A 190 -28.10 1.11 3.19
N LEU A 191 -26.77 1.23 3.22
CA LEU A 191 -26.10 2.43 3.70
C LEU A 191 -26.69 3.67 3.00
N GLN A 192 -27.02 4.71 3.76
CA GLN A 192 -27.61 5.93 3.22
C GLN A 192 -26.72 6.62 2.17
N TYR A 193 -25.40 6.45 2.27
CA TYR A 193 -24.42 7.09 1.39
C TYR A 193 -23.59 6.04 0.66
N PRO A 194 -23.26 6.26 -0.63
CA PRO A 194 -22.30 5.45 -1.36
C PRO A 194 -20.96 5.34 -0.60
N SER A 195 -20.29 4.21 -0.77
CA SER A 195 -19.05 3.92 -0.06
C SER A 195 -18.07 3.18 -0.96
N HIS A 196 -17.08 3.90 -1.48
CA HIS A 196 -15.89 3.32 -2.09
C HIS A 196 -15.13 2.42 -1.12
N SER A 197 -15.33 2.60 0.20
CA SER A 197 -14.71 1.76 1.23
C SER A 197 -13.17 1.74 1.16
N ASP A 198 -12.58 2.90 0.85
CA ASP A 198 -11.16 3.15 0.54
C ASP A 198 -10.16 2.50 1.52
N GLY A 199 -10.49 2.43 2.81
CA GLY A 199 -9.64 1.81 3.82
C GLY A 199 -10.41 1.06 4.88
N VAL A 200 -9.83 -0.02 5.41
CA VAL A 200 -10.34 -0.70 6.61
C VAL A 200 -9.24 -0.83 7.64
N ALA A 201 -9.58 -0.57 8.91
CA ALA A 201 -8.74 -0.84 10.06
C ALA A 201 -9.51 -1.66 11.09
N TRP A 202 -8.82 -2.57 11.77
CA TRP A 202 -9.42 -3.46 12.76
C TRP A 202 -8.78 -3.24 14.12
N TYR A 203 -9.59 -2.84 15.12
CA TYR A 203 -9.16 -2.71 16.50
C TYR A 203 -10.20 -3.28 17.48
N GLY A 204 -9.80 -4.28 18.28
CA GLY A 204 -10.70 -5.03 19.15
C GLY A 204 -11.86 -5.65 18.37
N ASN A 205 -13.10 -5.32 18.77
CA ASN A 205 -14.31 -5.76 18.06
C ASN A 205 -14.70 -4.85 16.90
N ARG A 206 -14.00 -3.74 16.69
CA ARG A 206 -14.43 -2.69 15.77
C ARG A 206 -13.71 -2.80 14.44
N LEU A 207 -14.49 -2.64 13.37
CA LEU A 207 -13.99 -2.35 12.04
C LEU A 207 -14.28 -0.88 11.73
N PHE A 208 -13.23 -0.16 11.35
CA PHE A 208 -13.30 1.21 10.88
C PHE A 208 -13.17 1.18 9.37
N VAL A 209 -14.15 1.70 8.65
CA VAL A 209 -14.16 1.76 7.19
C VAL A 209 -14.17 3.21 6.77
N ALA A 210 -13.15 3.64 6.04
CA ALA A 210 -13.12 4.95 5.43
C ALA A 210 -13.75 4.92 4.05
N ASN A 211 -14.39 6.00 3.65
CA ASN A 211 -14.95 6.19 2.31
C ASN A 211 -14.58 7.57 1.73
N GLY A 212 -13.38 8.07 2.06
CA GLY A 212 -12.86 9.36 1.62
C GLY A 212 -13.24 10.52 2.53
N ALA A 213 -14.54 10.70 2.79
CA ALA A 213 -15.09 11.83 3.56
C ALA A 213 -15.53 11.46 5.00
N GLU A 214 -15.75 10.18 5.26
CA GLU A 214 -16.21 9.69 6.56
C GLU A 214 -15.42 8.48 7.05
N LEU A 215 -15.44 8.32 8.37
CA LEU A 215 -15.04 7.11 9.08
C LEU A 215 -16.29 6.43 9.62
N GLN A 216 -16.65 5.30 9.02
CA GLN A 216 -17.75 4.45 9.43
C GLN A 216 -17.25 3.41 10.43
N VAL A 217 -18.01 3.18 11.51
CA VAL A 217 -17.65 2.22 12.56
C VAL A 217 -18.67 1.09 12.58
N PHE A 218 -18.16 -0.14 12.51
CA PHE A 218 -18.94 -1.38 12.63
C PHE A 218 -18.41 -2.22 13.79
N ASP A 219 -19.23 -3.13 14.30
CA ASP A 219 -18.90 -4.00 15.44
C ASP A 219 -19.11 -5.47 15.07
N LEU A 220 -18.03 -6.25 15.11
CA LEU A 220 -17.99 -7.67 14.78
C LEU A 220 -18.78 -8.55 15.77
N THR A 221 -19.19 -8.01 16.92
CA THR A 221 -20.14 -8.67 17.83
C THR A 221 -21.59 -8.53 17.39
N ARG A 222 -21.87 -7.74 16.33
CA ARG A 222 -23.21 -7.42 15.82
C ARG A 222 -23.46 -7.95 14.42
N ILE A 223 -22.95 -9.13 14.09
CA ILE A 223 -23.21 -9.76 12.78
C ILE A 223 -24.61 -10.38 12.79
N TRP A 224 -25.30 -10.25 11.66
CA TRP A 224 -26.64 -10.76 11.43
C TRP A 224 -26.66 -11.82 10.34
N ARG A 225 -27.52 -12.83 10.49
CA ARG A 225 -27.79 -13.87 9.49
C ARG A 225 -29.04 -13.54 8.70
N MET A 226 -28.91 -13.45 7.38
CA MET A 226 -30.02 -13.23 6.47
C MET A 226 -30.78 -14.53 6.23
N SER A 227 -32.11 -14.44 6.15
CA SER A 227 -32.99 -15.57 5.82
C SER A 227 -33.20 -15.76 4.30
N ASP A 228 -32.95 -14.71 3.52
CA ASP A 228 -33.14 -14.69 2.07
C ASP A 228 -31.89 -14.13 1.37
N THR A 229 -31.14 -15.02 0.73
CA THR A 229 -29.94 -14.72 -0.06
C THR A 229 -30.23 -14.61 -1.56
N THR A 230 -31.50 -14.63 -1.95
CA THR A 230 -31.92 -14.54 -3.36
C THR A 230 -32.43 -13.15 -3.73
N SER A 231 -32.58 -12.26 -2.75
CA SER A 231 -33.11 -10.91 -2.92
C SER A 231 -31.99 -9.87 -3.00
N ALA A 232 -32.10 -8.97 -3.98
CA ALA A 232 -31.26 -7.77 -4.09
C ALA A 232 -31.61 -6.70 -3.04
N LEU A 233 -32.81 -6.78 -2.44
CA LEU A 233 -33.28 -5.80 -1.46
C LEU A 233 -32.51 -5.93 -0.14
N THR A 234 -32.47 -4.83 0.61
CA THR A 234 -31.91 -4.81 1.97
C THR A 234 -32.99 -4.44 2.97
N GLY A 235 -33.18 -5.29 3.97
CA GLY A 235 -34.09 -5.06 5.09
C GLY A 235 -34.93 -6.28 5.47
N LEU A 236 -35.84 -6.05 6.41
CA LEU A 236 -36.87 -6.96 6.88
C LEU A 236 -38.18 -6.65 6.16
N THR A 237 -38.62 -7.56 5.29
CA THR A 237 -39.90 -7.45 4.56
C THR A 237 -40.66 -8.76 4.69
N ALA A 238 -41.92 -8.69 5.13
CA ALA A 238 -42.79 -9.86 5.31
C ALA A 238 -42.14 -11.00 6.13
N GLY A 239 -41.40 -10.66 7.19
CA GLY A 239 -40.71 -11.63 8.06
C GLY A 239 -39.42 -12.23 7.49
N LYS A 240 -38.99 -11.84 6.29
CA LYS A 240 -37.72 -12.24 5.69
C LYS A 240 -36.70 -11.11 5.78
N THR A 241 -35.49 -11.44 6.18
CA THR A 241 -34.32 -10.57 6.16
C THR A 241 -33.47 -10.85 4.93
N SER A 242 -33.11 -9.79 4.21
CA SER A 242 -32.16 -9.84 3.08
C SER A 242 -31.18 -8.67 3.15
N ALA A 243 -29.97 -8.86 2.61
CA ALA A 243 -28.95 -7.83 2.48
C ALA A 243 -28.20 -8.02 1.15
N ARG A 244 -28.88 -7.69 0.04
CA ARG A 244 -28.35 -7.82 -1.33
C ARG A 244 -27.60 -9.13 -1.57
N PHE A 245 -28.33 -10.23 -1.63
CA PHE A 245 -27.81 -11.60 -1.84
C PHE A 245 -26.82 -12.14 -0.78
N HIS A 246 -26.42 -11.34 0.22
CA HIS A 246 -25.49 -11.80 1.25
C HIS A 246 -26.21 -12.65 2.31
N LEU A 247 -25.50 -13.68 2.79
CA LEU A 247 -25.93 -14.45 3.95
C LEU A 247 -25.68 -13.70 5.27
N TRP A 248 -24.71 -12.78 5.29
CA TRP A 248 -24.32 -12.05 6.48
C TRP A 248 -24.41 -10.55 6.26
N ALA A 249 -24.86 -9.83 7.28
CA ALA A 249 -24.86 -8.37 7.30
C ALA A 249 -24.31 -7.85 8.63
N MET A 250 -23.75 -6.65 8.61
CA MET A 250 -23.27 -5.98 9.82
C MET A 250 -23.74 -4.52 9.82
N PRO A 251 -24.45 -4.08 10.86
CA PRO A 251 -25.01 -2.74 10.94
C PRO A 251 -23.95 -1.72 11.34
N LEU A 252 -24.05 -0.54 10.74
CA LEU A 252 -23.32 0.66 11.12
C LEU A 252 -23.65 1.07 12.57
N VAL A 253 -22.61 1.36 13.36
CA VAL A 253 -22.72 1.75 14.77
C VAL A 253 -22.56 3.25 14.96
N ALA A 254 -21.59 3.85 14.29
CA ALA A 254 -21.28 5.28 14.38
C ALA A 254 -20.60 5.79 13.10
N ARG A 255 -20.69 7.09 12.87
CA ARG A 255 -19.98 7.80 11.79
C ARG A 255 -19.24 9.01 12.34
N TYR A 256 -18.05 9.23 11.82
CA TYR A 256 -17.28 10.46 12.03
C TYR A 256 -16.95 11.10 10.69
N SER A 257 -16.83 12.41 10.65
CA SER A 257 -16.41 13.16 9.48
C SER A 257 -15.25 14.09 9.81
N THR A 258 -14.37 14.30 8.85
CA THR A 258 -13.31 15.32 8.90
C THR A 258 -13.82 16.71 8.53
N VAL A 259 -15.07 16.83 8.05
CA VAL A 259 -15.71 18.10 7.68
C VAL A 259 -16.76 18.54 8.72
N SER A 260 -17.09 19.84 8.75
CA SER A 260 -18.13 20.34 9.66
C SER A 260 -19.52 19.85 9.25
N THR A 261 -20.36 19.49 10.22
CA THR A 261 -21.66 18.80 10.06
C THR A 261 -22.68 19.49 9.15
N ALA A 262 -22.50 20.77 8.79
CA ALA A 262 -23.42 21.49 7.90
C ALA A 262 -23.35 21.05 6.42
N ALA A 263 -22.28 20.37 6.00
CA ALA A 263 -22.07 19.96 4.60
C ALA A 263 -22.52 18.53 4.29
N VAL A 264 -22.65 17.65 5.30
CA VAL A 264 -22.93 16.22 5.09
C VAL A 264 -24.42 15.95 4.78
N ASP A 265 -25.31 16.79 5.32
CA ASP A 265 -26.77 16.60 5.19
C ASP A 265 -27.45 17.57 4.19
N ASN A 266 -26.72 18.56 3.64
CA ASN A 266 -27.26 19.48 2.62
C ASN A 266 -27.04 18.93 1.19
N ILE A 267 -28.02 18.14 0.77
CA ILE A 267 -28.14 17.43 -0.51
C ILE A 267 -28.26 18.42 -1.68
N SER A 268 -27.13 18.87 -2.23
CA SER A 268 -27.04 19.23 -3.66
C SER A 268 -25.63 19.08 -4.25
N THR A 269 -24.58 19.01 -3.42
CA THR A 269 -23.18 18.91 -3.87
C THR A 269 -22.36 17.93 -3.04
N ALA A 270 -22.91 16.75 -2.71
CA ALA A 270 -22.33 15.78 -1.75
C ALA A 270 -20.87 15.37 -2.01
N TYR A 271 -20.31 15.74 -3.18
CA TYR A 271 -18.93 15.56 -3.55
C TYR A 271 -18.50 16.72 -4.47
N VAL A 272 -17.27 17.24 -4.36
CA VAL A 272 -16.70 18.06 -5.44
C VAL A 272 -16.64 17.19 -6.70
N ASN A 273 -17.34 17.58 -7.76
CA ASN A 273 -17.42 16.82 -9.03
C ASN A 273 -18.06 15.42 -8.96
N ASN A 274 -18.99 15.14 -8.04
CA ASN A 274 -19.64 13.81 -7.92
C ASN A 274 -18.66 12.64 -7.67
N SER A 275 -17.48 12.90 -7.09
CA SER A 275 -16.51 11.85 -6.75
C SER A 275 -16.51 11.56 -5.24
N PRO A 276 -16.80 10.36 -4.77
CA PRO A 276 -16.60 9.95 -3.37
C PRO A 276 -15.16 10.12 -2.84
N ARG A 277 -14.20 10.33 -3.74
CA ARG A 277 -12.81 10.74 -3.47
C ARG A 277 -12.64 12.27 -3.32
N ALA A 278 -13.72 13.05 -3.29
CA ALA A 278 -13.71 14.51 -3.41
C ALA A 278 -13.52 15.29 -2.10
N CYS A 279 -12.84 14.71 -1.12
CA CYS A 279 -12.04 15.55 -0.24
C CYS A 279 -10.94 16.15 -1.15
N GLY A 280 -11.15 17.39 -1.61
CA GLY A 280 -10.33 18.01 -2.64
C GLY A 280 -9.01 18.50 -2.06
N PRO A 281 -7.83 17.91 -2.39
CA PRO A 281 -6.54 18.44 -1.95
C PRO A 281 -6.20 19.83 -2.51
N ALA A 282 -7.03 20.37 -3.41
CA ALA A 282 -6.80 21.61 -4.12
C ALA A 282 -7.45 22.86 -3.48
N VAL A 283 -8.32 22.73 -2.46
CA VAL A 283 -9.12 23.91 -1.99
C VAL A 283 -9.32 24.02 -0.46
N HIS A 284 -9.04 23.01 0.38
CA HIS A 284 -9.42 23.07 1.81
C HIS A 284 -8.35 22.55 2.81
N ASP A 285 -8.41 23.06 4.05
CA ASP A 285 -7.63 22.62 5.23
C ASP A 285 -8.08 21.22 5.75
N GLU A 286 -9.04 20.56 5.11
CA GLU A 286 -9.67 19.31 5.55
C GLU A 286 -8.84 18.07 5.14
N LEU A 287 -8.91 16.99 5.92
CA LEU A 287 -8.16 15.75 5.66
C LEU A 287 -9.03 14.69 4.97
N CYS A 288 -8.52 14.08 3.90
CA CYS A 288 -9.08 12.87 3.30
C CYS A 288 -8.77 11.61 4.11
N LEU A 289 -9.74 10.71 4.24
CA LEU A 289 -9.53 9.35 4.75
C LEU A 289 -9.52 8.35 3.60
N SER A 290 -8.42 8.23 2.86
CA SER A 290 -8.31 7.34 1.69
C SER A 290 -7.68 5.98 2.00
N SER A 291 -7.06 5.81 3.17
CA SER A 291 -6.60 4.53 3.65
C SER A 291 -6.52 4.56 5.17
N LEU A 292 -6.68 3.40 5.79
CA LEU A 292 -6.62 3.22 7.23
C LEU A 292 -5.69 2.06 7.59
N SER A 293 -5.02 2.17 8.73
CA SER A 293 -4.39 1.05 9.42
C SER A 293 -4.32 1.32 10.93
N VAL A 294 -3.83 0.35 11.70
CA VAL A 294 -3.64 0.49 13.14
C VAL A 294 -2.15 0.44 13.46
N ASP A 295 -1.69 1.42 14.20
CA ASP A 295 -0.36 1.45 14.80
C ASP A 295 -0.45 1.02 16.27
N ARG A 296 0.25 -0.06 16.60
CA ARG A 296 0.38 -0.60 17.97
C ARG A 296 1.77 -0.40 18.57
N SER A 297 2.67 0.32 17.90
CA SER A 297 4.06 0.48 18.36
C SER A 297 4.17 1.37 19.60
N GLY A 298 3.23 2.30 19.78
CA GLY A 298 3.14 3.19 20.94
C GLY A 298 2.38 2.58 22.12
N ALA A 299 2.48 3.25 23.28
CA ALA A 299 1.77 2.87 24.50
C ALA A 299 0.24 2.91 24.33
N THR A 300 -0.26 3.80 23.47
CA THR A 300 -1.67 3.89 23.09
C THR A 300 -1.79 3.59 21.59
N PRO A 301 -2.59 2.58 21.19
CA PRO A 301 -2.83 2.31 19.79
C PRO A 301 -3.47 3.50 19.07
N ALA A 302 -3.04 3.75 17.84
CA ALA A 302 -3.54 4.83 17.01
C ALA A 302 -4.09 4.31 15.69
N LEU A 303 -5.15 4.95 15.21
CA LEU A 303 -5.61 4.79 13.84
C LEU A 303 -4.71 5.66 12.97
N VAL A 304 -4.10 5.09 11.94
CA VAL A 304 -3.30 5.82 10.96
C VAL A 304 -4.16 6.02 9.72
N SER A 305 -4.25 7.26 9.25
CA SER A 305 -4.91 7.59 7.98
C SER A 305 -3.95 8.27 7.02
N VAL A 306 -4.17 8.09 5.72
CA VAL A 306 -3.48 8.84 4.66
C VAL A 306 -4.43 9.24 3.54
N GLU A 307 -4.08 10.33 2.87
CA GLU A 307 -4.78 10.83 1.68
C GLU A 307 -4.23 10.20 0.40
N ASN A 308 -5.12 9.93 -0.56
CA ASN A 308 -4.70 9.72 -1.94
C ASN A 308 -4.52 11.07 -2.63
N ARG A 309 -3.31 11.34 -3.12
CA ARG A 309 -3.01 12.52 -3.95
C ARG A 309 -2.34 12.11 -5.24
N ASN A 310 -2.79 12.66 -6.36
CA ASN A 310 -2.13 12.53 -7.66
C ASN A 310 -0.91 13.48 -7.76
N GLY A 311 0.03 13.31 -6.83
CA GLY A 311 1.16 14.21 -6.62
C GLY A 311 1.75 14.04 -5.21
N ALA A 312 2.86 14.71 -4.96
CA ALA A 312 3.45 14.80 -3.63
C ALA A 312 2.52 15.58 -2.67
N GLY A 313 2.73 15.41 -1.37
CA GLY A 313 2.05 16.17 -0.34
C GLY A 313 0.90 15.43 0.37
N ALA A 314 0.80 14.11 0.21
CA ALA A 314 -0.20 13.33 0.94
C ALA A 314 0.10 13.35 2.44
N ARG A 315 -0.91 13.65 3.27
CA ARG A 315 -0.74 13.77 4.72
C ARG A 315 -1.07 12.45 5.42
N ILE A 316 -0.13 11.96 6.23
CA ILE A 316 -0.33 10.86 7.16
C ILE A 316 -0.65 11.45 8.54
N VAL A 317 -1.76 11.03 9.13
CA VAL A 317 -2.27 11.54 10.41
C VAL A 317 -2.64 10.37 11.32
N ARG A 318 -2.41 10.54 12.62
CA ARG A 318 -2.75 9.55 13.66
C ARG A 318 -3.90 10.04 14.52
N TRP A 319 -4.75 9.11 14.95
CA TRP A 319 -5.92 9.39 15.79
C TRP A 319 -5.95 8.43 16.99
N PRO A 320 -6.26 8.92 18.20
CA PRO A 320 -6.34 8.06 19.38
C PRO A 320 -7.53 7.09 19.26
N LEU A 321 -7.25 5.79 19.06
CA LEU A 321 -8.30 4.77 18.84
C LEU A 321 -9.25 4.63 20.04
N SER A 322 -8.76 4.88 21.25
CA SER A 322 -9.58 4.85 22.47
C SER A 322 -10.71 5.89 22.46
N ALA A 323 -10.60 6.93 21.64
CA ALA A 323 -11.61 7.98 21.51
C ALA A 323 -12.61 7.73 20.36
N LEU A 324 -12.46 6.65 19.59
CA LEU A 324 -13.31 6.35 18.43
C LEU A 324 -14.24 5.16 18.72
N GLY A 325 -15.55 5.31 18.49
CA GLY A 325 -16.55 4.24 18.61
C GLY A 325 -17.85 4.66 19.32
N THR A 326 -18.29 3.87 20.32
CA THR A 326 -19.56 4.06 21.06
C THR A 326 -19.41 5.01 22.26
N GLY A 327 -20.47 5.72 22.66
CA GLY A 327 -20.45 6.70 23.77
C GLY A 327 -20.00 8.11 23.37
N THR A 328 -19.86 9.05 24.31
CA THR A 328 -19.60 10.48 24.03
C THR A 328 -18.11 10.83 23.94
N PRO A 329 -17.52 10.64 22.75
CA PRO A 329 -16.81 11.75 22.12
C PRO A 329 -17.62 12.32 20.94
N THR A 330 -17.89 13.62 20.96
CA THR A 330 -18.51 14.36 19.84
C THR A 330 -17.46 14.85 18.83
N THR A 331 -16.23 15.09 19.28
CA THR A 331 -15.10 15.47 18.45
C THR A 331 -13.82 14.84 18.98
N VAL A 332 -13.05 14.22 18.10
CA VAL A 332 -11.76 13.58 18.38
C VAL A 332 -10.67 14.35 17.66
N ALA A 333 -9.71 14.88 18.41
CA ALA A 333 -8.54 15.54 17.82
C ALA A 333 -7.55 14.50 17.28
N SER A 334 -6.86 14.82 16.19
CA SER A 334 -5.68 14.08 15.77
C SER A 334 -4.57 14.18 16.82
N GLU A 335 -3.61 13.27 16.76
CA GLU A 335 -2.32 13.51 17.39
C GLU A 335 -1.63 14.74 16.78
N THR A 336 -0.70 15.35 17.51
CA THR A 336 -0.07 16.62 17.12
C THR A 336 0.94 16.48 16.00
N THR A 337 1.48 15.28 15.77
CA THR A 337 2.50 15.05 14.75
C THR A 337 1.88 14.29 13.58
N GLY A 338 1.90 14.92 12.41
CA GLY A 338 1.61 14.28 11.13
C GLY A 338 2.84 14.30 10.22
N TYR A 339 2.75 13.61 9.08
CA TYR A 339 3.81 13.57 8.08
C TYR A 339 3.29 13.87 6.68
N THR A 340 4.07 14.61 5.91
CA THR A 340 3.81 14.87 4.48
C THR A 340 4.66 13.93 3.66
N SER A 341 4.04 13.13 2.79
CA SER A 341 4.75 12.16 1.94
C SER A 341 4.95 12.68 0.52
N PRO A 342 6.13 12.44 -0.09
CA PRO A 342 6.37 12.74 -1.50
C PRO A 342 5.95 11.60 -2.43
N VAL A 343 5.48 10.47 -1.90
CA VAL A 343 4.97 9.35 -2.70
C VAL A 343 3.63 9.73 -3.32
N TRP A 344 3.49 9.49 -4.62
CA TRP A 344 2.26 9.80 -5.36
C TRP A 344 1.28 8.64 -5.28
N GLY A 345 -0.01 8.98 -5.29
CA GLY A 345 -1.10 8.03 -5.40
C GLY A 345 -1.11 7.02 -4.26
N ILE A 346 -0.85 7.47 -3.02
CA ILE A 346 -0.84 6.56 -1.87
C ILE A 346 -2.24 5.97 -1.70
N GLN A 347 -2.32 4.63 -1.70
CA GLN A 347 -3.56 3.87 -1.54
C GLN A 347 -3.57 3.04 -0.25
N GLY A 348 -2.45 2.94 0.45
CA GLY A 348 -2.27 2.16 1.65
C GLY A 348 -1.13 2.71 2.50
N THR A 349 -1.31 2.75 3.81
CA THR A 349 -0.24 3.13 4.74
C THR A 349 -0.25 2.25 5.98
N ALA A 350 0.93 1.88 6.47
CA ALA A 350 1.13 1.20 7.75
C ALA A 350 2.46 1.61 8.37
N THR A 351 2.64 1.38 9.67
CA THR A 351 3.90 1.68 10.35
C THR A 351 4.28 0.58 11.33
N ASP A 352 5.58 0.31 11.44
CA ASP A 352 6.17 -0.55 12.48
C ASP A 352 6.57 0.22 13.75
N GLY A 353 6.33 1.55 13.78
CA GLY A 353 6.76 2.49 14.81
C GLY A 353 8.08 3.20 14.52
N THR A 354 8.86 2.72 13.55
CA THR A 354 10.12 3.32 13.08
C THR A 354 10.00 3.82 11.65
N ASN A 355 9.40 3.01 10.78
CA ASN A 355 9.22 3.23 9.36
C ASN A 355 7.73 3.36 9.04
N TYR A 356 7.43 4.17 8.04
CA TYR A 356 6.14 4.15 7.35
C TYR A 356 6.30 3.42 6.03
N TYR A 357 5.35 2.51 5.78
CA TYR A 357 5.19 1.79 4.52
C TYR A 357 4.01 2.40 3.77
N MET A 358 4.20 2.69 2.49
CA MET A 358 3.19 3.34 1.65
C MET A 358 3.07 2.61 0.31
N SER A 359 1.89 2.10 -0.02
CA SER A 359 1.62 1.61 -1.38
C SER A 359 1.29 2.80 -2.27
N GLY A 360 1.96 2.92 -3.41
CA GLY A 360 1.75 4.03 -4.34
C GLY A 360 2.41 3.82 -5.69
N THR A 361 2.50 4.90 -6.46
CA THR A 361 3.06 4.86 -7.82
C THR A 361 4.54 4.45 -7.79
N CYS A 362 4.93 3.53 -8.68
CA CYS A 362 6.33 3.21 -8.89
C CYS A 362 7.06 4.35 -9.61
N PRO A 363 8.38 4.53 -9.41
CA PRO A 363 9.17 5.43 -10.22
C PRO A 363 9.08 5.05 -11.72
N THR A 364 9.07 6.03 -12.62
CA THR A 364 8.83 5.81 -14.05
C THR A 364 9.89 4.97 -14.76
N TYR A 365 11.08 4.85 -14.17
CA TYR A 365 12.18 4.02 -14.68
C TYR A 365 12.11 2.55 -14.23
N TRP A 366 11.17 2.20 -13.35
CA TRP A 366 10.98 0.81 -12.94
C TRP A 366 10.27 -0.01 -14.04
N PRO A 367 10.59 -1.30 -14.15
CA PRO A 367 10.13 -2.19 -15.21
C PRO A 367 8.63 -2.46 -15.11
N GLY A 368 7.99 -2.63 -16.26
CA GLY A 368 6.54 -2.84 -16.34
C GLY A 368 5.72 -1.54 -16.35
N GLY A 369 6.35 -0.37 -16.15
CA GLY A 369 5.65 0.91 -16.15
C GLY A 369 4.74 1.09 -14.94
N THR A 370 4.23 2.31 -14.74
CA THR A 370 3.37 2.68 -13.60
C THR A 370 2.00 2.00 -13.64
N GLU A 371 1.63 1.41 -14.77
CA GLU A 371 0.35 0.74 -14.94
C GLU A 371 0.40 -0.74 -14.59
N LEU A 372 1.53 -1.46 -14.68
CA LEU A 372 1.56 -2.91 -14.40
C LEU A 372 1.76 -3.26 -12.93
N TYR A 373 2.42 -2.40 -12.15
CA TYR A 373 2.69 -2.64 -10.74
C TYR A 373 2.49 -1.38 -9.91
N SER A 374 2.10 -1.58 -8.65
CA SER A 374 2.30 -0.58 -7.60
C SER A 374 3.65 -0.82 -6.93
N CYS A 375 4.10 0.11 -6.10
CA CYS A 375 5.31 -0.05 -5.30
C CYS A 375 5.00 0.14 -3.82
N ILE A 376 5.67 -0.63 -2.97
CA ILE A 376 5.76 -0.35 -1.53
C ILE A 376 6.97 0.53 -1.31
N HIS A 377 6.71 1.75 -0.86
CA HIS A 377 7.71 2.70 -0.42
C HIS A 377 7.91 2.59 1.07
N VAL A 378 9.13 2.81 1.54
CA VAL A 378 9.47 2.85 2.97
C VAL A 378 10.27 4.10 3.28
N ALA A 379 9.93 4.76 4.38
CA ALA A 379 10.65 5.92 4.88
C ALA A 379 10.58 6.00 6.41
N LYS A 380 11.65 6.45 7.05
CA LYS A 380 11.56 6.97 8.41
C LYS A 380 11.02 8.40 8.39
N PRO A 381 10.40 8.87 9.48
CA PRO A 381 10.16 10.29 9.70
C PRO A 381 11.37 11.16 9.34
N GLY A 382 11.20 12.12 8.43
CA GLY A 382 12.23 13.05 7.97
C GLY A 382 13.22 12.51 6.92
N GLU A 383 13.16 11.23 6.57
CA GLU A 383 14.02 10.63 5.53
C GLU A 383 13.28 10.55 4.18
N ALA A 384 14.03 10.54 3.07
CA ALA A 384 13.48 10.32 1.74
C ALA A 384 12.96 8.88 1.59
N PRO A 385 11.76 8.66 1.01
CA PRO A 385 11.29 7.31 0.74
C PRO A 385 12.13 6.64 -0.34
N HIS A 386 12.31 5.33 -0.18
CA HIS A 386 12.82 4.45 -1.22
C HIS A 386 11.83 3.31 -1.46
N VAL A 387 11.89 2.73 -2.65
CA VAL A 387 11.05 1.58 -3.01
C VAL A 387 11.65 0.33 -2.37
N LEU A 388 10.91 -0.28 -1.44
CA LEU A 388 11.25 -1.57 -0.85
C LEU A 388 11.04 -2.70 -1.87
N THR A 389 9.94 -2.65 -2.60
CA THR A 389 9.60 -3.64 -3.63
C THR A 389 8.50 -3.13 -4.55
N GLN A 390 8.45 -3.66 -5.77
CA GLN A 390 7.20 -3.71 -6.53
C GLN A 390 6.16 -4.55 -5.81
N ALA A 391 4.90 -4.32 -6.11
CA ALA A 391 3.75 -4.97 -5.53
C ALA A 391 2.65 -5.12 -6.57
N PRO A 392 1.65 -5.99 -6.32
CA PRO A 392 0.55 -6.21 -7.24
C PRO A 392 -0.10 -4.90 -7.69
N GLN A 393 -0.54 -4.88 -8.95
CA GLN A 393 -1.15 -3.70 -9.57
C GLN A 393 -2.31 -3.16 -8.74
N LEU A 394 -2.34 -1.83 -8.50
CA LEU A 394 -3.33 -1.18 -7.66
C LEU A 394 -3.33 -1.78 -6.25
N THR A 395 -2.15 -1.92 -5.64
CA THR A 395 -2.04 -2.28 -4.22
C THR A 395 -2.71 -1.20 -3.39
N GLN A 396 -3.67 -1.60 -2.58
CA GLN A 396 -4.49 -0.72 -1.78
C GLN A 396 -4.04 -0.75 -0.31
N GLY A 397 -4.97 -0.95 0.63
CA GLY A 397 -4.70 -0.94 2.07
C GLY A 397 -3.53 -1.83 2.51
N LEU A 398 -2.80 -1.35 3.52
CA LEU A 398 -1.67 -2.02 4.14
C LEU A 398 -1.92 -2.23 5.63
N SER A 399 -1.38 -3.30 6.19
CA SER A 399 -1.47 -3.58 7.63
C SER A 399 -0.18 -4.21 8.15
N TRP A 400 0.35 -3.67 9.24
CA TRP A 400 1.57 -4.17 9.87
C TRP A 400 1.24 -5.21 10.95
N ASP A 401 1.84 -6.40 10.84
CA ASP A 401 1.82 -7.44 11.87
C ASP A 401 3.04 -7.29 12.78
N PRO A 402 2.87 -6.79 14.02
CA PRO A 402 3.98 -6.57 14.93
C PRO A 402 4.55 -7.86 15.53
N LEU A 403 3.81 -8.98 15.48
CA LEU A 403 4.23 -10.28 16.02
C LEU A 403 5.06 -11.03 14.99
N ALA A 404 4.56 -11.14 13.75
CA ALA A 404 5.28 -11.81 12.67
C ALA A 404 6.37 -10.92 12.03
N LYS A 405 6.34 -9.60 12.28
CA LYS A 405 7.18 -8.61 11.59
C LYS A 405 6.96 -8.59 10.09
N ARG A 406 5.69 -8.69 9.69
CA ARG A 406 5.28 -8.79 8.28
C ARG A 406 4.36 -7.64 7.91
N LEU A 407 4.57 -7.09 6.73
CA LEU A 407 3.68 -6.12 6.11
C LEU A 407 2.72 -6.85 5.20
N TRP A 408 1.42 -6.72 5.47
CA TRP A 408 0.34 -7.29 4.66
C TRP A 408 -0.30 -6.23 3.77
N GLY A 409 -0.86 -6.67 2.64
CA GLY A 409 -1.64 -5.84 1.74
C GLY A 409 -2.54 -6.64 0.81
N ALA A 410 -3.42 -5.93 0.12
CA ALA A 410 -4.27 -6.49 -0.94
C ALA A 410 -4.35 -5.50 -2.11
N ASN A 411 -4.74 -5.97 -3.28
CA ASN A 411 -4.85 -5.13 -4.47
C ASN A 411 -6.23 -5.19 -5.14
N GLU A 412 -6.63 -4.09 -5.76
CA GLU A 412 -7.90 -3.96 -6.49
C GLU A 412 -7.89 -4.76 -7.80
N ALA A 413 -6.81 -4.62 -8.59
CA ALA A 413 -6.63 -5.05 -9.98
C ALA A 413 -7.83 -4.73 -10.91
N LEU A 414 -7.58 -3.96 -11.96
CA LEU A 414 -8.54 -3.78 -13.06
C LEU A 414 -8.25 -4.79 -14.18
N VAL A 415 -9.29 -5.14 -14.93
CA VAL A 415 -9.25 -6.15 -15.99
C VAL A 415 -8.23 -5.74 -17.07
N ASP A 416 -7.12 -6.48 -17.20
CA ASP A 416 -6.37 -6.54 -18.46
C ASP A 416 -6.92 -7.68 -19.34
N SER A 417 -6.36 -7.90 -20.53
CA SER A 417 -6.77 -8.98 -21.45
C SER A 417 -6.67 -10.40 -20.86
N SER A 418 -6.08 -10.56 -19.68
CA SER A 418 -5.96 -11.82 -18.91
C SER A 418 -6.78 -11.85 -17.61
N GLY A 419 -7.61 -10.83 -17.35
CA GLY A 419 -8.46 -10.73 -16.16
C GLY A 419 -7.78 -10.05 -14.96
N PRO A 420 -8.54 -9.58 -13.96
CA PRO A 420 -7.94 -9.04 -12.75
C PRO A 420 -7.25 -10.17 -11.98
N ARG A 421 -6.07 -9.86 -11.42
CA ARG A 421 -5.24 -10.79 -10.64
C ARG A 421 -5.12 -10.25 -9.23
N ARG A 422 -6.07 -10.63 -8.39
CA ARG A 422 -6.17 -10.15 -7.01
C ARG A 422 -5.47 -11.12 -6.08
N VAL A 423 -4.63 -10.58 -5.23
CA VAL A 423 -3.94 -11.32 -4.19
C VAL A 423 -4.04 -10.57 -2.88
N VAL A 424 -4.16 -11.31 -1.79
CA VAL A 424 -3.70 -10.85 -0.50
C VAL A 424 -2.26 -11.31 -0.38
N PHE A 425 -1.35 -10.39 -0.12
CA PHE A 425 0.07 -10.67 0.01
C PHE A 425 0.59 -10.19 1.35
N ASN A 426 1.76 -10.70 1.72
CA ASN A 426 2.55 -10.14 2.79
C ASN A 426 4.05 -10.40 2.54
N VAL A 427 4.89 -9.54 3.11
CA VAL A 427 6.35 -9.58 2.99
C VAL A 427 7.02 -9.36 4.35
N GLU A 428 8.28 -9.78 4.48
CA GLU A 428 9.19 -9.43 5.58
C GLU A 428 10.09 -8.27 5.14
N PRO A 429 9.82 -7.01 5.52
CA PRO A 429 10.67 -5.89 5.13
C PRO A 429 12.11 -6.04 5.61
N ASP A 430 12.30 -6.61 6.81
CA ASP A 430 13.63 -6.77 7.41
C ASP A 430 14.49 -7.82 6.71
N ALA A 431 13.90 -8.77 5.98
CA ALA A 431 14.65 -9.78 5.22
C ALA A 431 15.53 -9.14 4.13
N GLY A 432 15.12 -7.98 3.62
CA GLY A 432 15.85 -7.21 2.62
C GLY A 432 17.02 -6.40 3.16
N LYS A 433 17.11 -6.18 4.48
CA LYS A 433 18.14 -5.34 5.07
C LYS A 433 19.52 -6.01 5.02
N PRO A 434 20.60 -5.22 5.01
CA PRO A 434 21.94 -5.74 5.25
C PRO A 434 22.04 -6.39 6.64
N VAL A 435 22.67 -7.56 6.73
CA VAL A 435 22.89 -8.28 7.99
C VAL A 435 24.36 -8.66 8.10
N ASP A 436 25.02 -8.29 9.20
CA ASP A 436 26.45 -8.54 9.44
C ASP A 436 27.36 -8.06 8.30
N GLY A 437 27.00 -6.93 7.68
CA GLY A 437 27.72 -6.35 6.53
C GLY A 437 27.43 -7.02 5.18
N TRP A 438 26.55 -8.02 5.14
CA TRP A 438 26.13 -8.71 3.91
C TRP A 438 24.84 -8.12 3.33
N SER A 439 24.89 -7.80 2.05
CA SER A 439 23.81 -7.20 1.25
C SER A 439 23.52 -8.05 0.01
N TRP A 440 22.78 -7.50 -0.95
CA TRP A 440 22.49 -8.12 -2.24
C TRP A 440 23.23 -7.37 -3.33
N LEU A 441 23.88 -8.06 -4.25
CA LEU A 441 24.27 -7.46 -5.52
C LEU A 441 23.07 -7.59 -6.45
N THR A 442 22.34 -6.48 -6.63
CA THR A 442 20.98 -6.50 -7.19
C THR A 442 20.81 -5.46 -8.29
N ASN A 443 19.88 -5.74 -9.20
CA ASN A 443 19.36 -4.84 -10.20
C ASN A 443 17.82 -4.78 -10.07
N PHE A 444 17.28 -3.56 -10.04
CA PHE A 444 15.86 -3.30 -9.79
C PHE A 444 15.03 -3.10 -11.07
N HIS A 445 15.68 -3.17 -12.23
CA HIS A 445 15.05 -2.97 -13.54
C HIS A 445 14.39 -4.24 -14.09
N GLN A 446 14.08 -5.21 -13.22
CA GLN A 446 13.16 -6.32 -13.51
C GLN A 446 12.13 -6.53 -12.38
N ALA A 447 10.93 -7.01 -12.74
CA ALA A 447 9.89 -7.36 -11.77
C ALA A 447 10.38 -8.38 -10.74
N GLY A 448 10.14 -8.09 -9.45
CA GLY A 448 10.68 -8.85 -8.32
C GLY A 448 12.17 -8.63 -8.04
N SER A 449 12.83 -7.75 -8.80
CA SER A 449 14.28 -7.55 -8.82
C SER A 449 15.06 -8.83 -9.15
N VAL A 450 16.32 -8.65 -9.53
CA VAL A 450 17.22 -9.78 -9.79
C VAL A 450 18.53 -9.60 -9.04
N CYS A 451 19.06 -10.72 -8.58
CA CYS A 451 20.24 -10.83 -7.76
C CYS A 451 21.34 -11.58 -8.52
N ALA A 452 22.58 -11.12 -8.37
CA ALA A 452 23.74 -11.83 -8.86
C ALA A 452 23.89 -13.13 -8.08
N THR A 453 23.90 -14.26 -8.79
CA THR A 453 23.83 -15.59 -8.19
C THR A 453 24.86 -16.49 -8.85
N PRO A 454 25.79 -17.13 -8.11
CA PRO A 454 26.65 -18.15 -8.69
C PRO A 454 25.80 -19.27 -9.29
N GLN A 455 26.13 -19.70 -10.50
CA GLN A 455 25.34 -20.69 -11.24
C GLN A 455 25.14 -21.96 -10.40
N GLY A 456 23.88 -22.37 -10.24
CA GLY A 456 23.52 -23.54 -9.43
C GLY A 456 23.82 -23.40 -7.93
N ASN A 457 23.98 -22.18 -7.41
CA ASN A 457 24.43 -21.88 -6.05
C ASN A 457 25.80 -22.51 -5.72
N ALA A 458 26.62 -22.80 -6.73
CA ALA A 458 27.91 -23.46 -6.54
C ALA A 458 28.95 -22.51 -5.93
N THR A 459 29.92 -23.08 -5.21
CA THR A 459 30.94 -22.33 -4.45
C THR A 459 32.35 -22.51 -5.00
N ALA A 460 32.54 -23.28 -6.08
CA ALA A 460 33.84 -23.58 -6.66
C ALA A 460 34.43 -22.39 -7.43
N ASN A 461 35.76 -22.33 -7.55
CA ASN A 461 36.42 -21.38 -8.45
C ASN A 461 36.00 -21.64 -9.90
N GLY A 462 35.84 -20.57 -10.68
CA GLY A 462 35.39 -20.62 -12.07
C GLY A 462 33.87 -20.70 -12.24
N THR A 463 33.10 -20.81 -11.15
CA THR A 463 31.63 -20.82 -11.23
C THR A 463 31.13 -19.49 -11.83
N PRO A 464 30.40 -19.48 -12.95
CA PRO A 464 29.85 -18.27 -13.53
C PRO A 464 28.87 -17.57 -12.59
N ILE A 465 28.87 -16.23 -12.60
CA ILE A 465 27.82 -15.44 -11.95
C ILE A 465 26.69 -15.21 -12.94
N THR A 466 25.46 -15.43 -12.49
CA THR A 466 24.23 -15.33 -13.30
C THR A 466 23.29 -14.29 -12.73
N VAL A 467 22.43 -13.77 -13.59
CA VAL A 467 21.19 -13.09 -13.21
C VAL A 467 20.20 -14.14 -12.73
N TRP A 468 19.60 -13.93 -11.57
CA TRP A 468 18.56 -14.80 -11.04
C TRP A 468 17.58 -14.01 -10.18
N SER A 469 16.31 -14.42 -10.14
CA SER A 469 15.34 -13.84 -9.20
C SER A 469 15.87 -13.86 -7.77
N CYS A 470 15.69 -12.78 -7.02
CA CYS A 470 16.10 -12.73 -5.63
C CYS A 470 15.27 -13.71 -4.79
N THR A 471 15.91 -14.55 -3.97
CA THR A 471 15.28 -15.67 -3.25
C THR A 471 15.38 -15.58 -1.74
N GLY A 472 16.18 -14.67 -1.19
CA GLY A 472 16.47 -14.64 0.25
C GLY A 472 17.66 -15.53 0.66
N SER A 473 18.22 -16.31 -0.27
CA SER A 473 19.33 -17.23 -0.01
C SER A 473 20.66 -16.53 0.30
N ASP A 474 21.44 -17.12 1.20
CA ASP A 474 22.84 -16.71 1.45
C ASP A 474 23.75 -16.91 0.21
N ALA A 475 23.35 -17.74 -0.75
CA ALA A 475 24.03 -17.88 -2.04
C ALA A 475 23.84 -16.66 -2.98
N GLN A 476 23.07 -15.66 -2.56
CA GLN A 476 22.86 -14.39 -3.27
C GLN A 476 23.33 -13.19 -2.44
N ARG A 477 23.99 -13.44 -1.32
CA ARG A 477 24.51 -12.39 -0.43
C ARG A 477 25.95 -12.03 -0.79
N TRP A 478 26.19 -10.74 -0.89
CA TRP A 478 27.46 -10.14 -1.28
C TRP A 478 27.83 -8.99 -0.35
N LYS A 479 29.12 -8.70 -0.21
CA LYS A 479 29.59 -7.50 0.50
C LYS A 479 30.75 -6.86 -0.26
N TYR A 480 30.88 -5.54 -0.13
CA TYR A 480 32.12 -4.86 -0.46
C TYR A 480 33.12 -5.04 0.68
N GLU A 481 34.34 -5.46 0.36
CA GLU A 481 35.44 -5.59 1.31
C GLU A 481 36.74 -5.17 0.63
N ASN A 482 37.28 -4.01 1.03
CA ASN A 482 38.50 -3.43 0.46
C ASN A 482 38.49 -3.37 -1.08
N GLY A 483 37.39 -2.94 -1.69
CA GLY A 483 37.24 -2.88 -3.15
C GLY A 483 37.03 -4.24 -3.83
N LEU A 484 36.85 -5.33 -3.09
CA LEU A 484 36.42 -6.62 -3.61
C LEU A 484 34.91 -6.79 -3.38
N ILE A 485 34.23 -7.50 -4.28
CA ILE A 485 32.84 -7.95 -4.04
C ILE A 485 32.90 -9.43 -3.63
N VAL A 486 32.74 -9.69 -2.33
CA VAL A 486 32.88 -11.01 -1.70
C VAL A 486 31.51 -11.68 -1.62
N HIS A 487 31.46 -12.98 -1.92
CA HIS A 487 30.28 -13.83 -1.83
C HIS A 487 30.20 -14.50 -0.45
N LYS A 488 29.01 -14.45 0.18
CA LYS A 488 28.82 -14.98 1.55
C LYS A 488 29.07 -16.47 1.66
N ALA A 489 28.42 -17.27 0.82
CA ALA A 489 28.45 -18.72 0.99
C ALA A 489 29.80 -19.38 0.64
N SER A 490 30.66 -18.71 -0.15
CA SER A 490 31.95 -19.29 -0.57
C SER A 490 33.18 -18.54 -0.04
N GLY A 491 33.05 -17.31 0.46
CA GLY A 491 34.18 -16.44 0.79
C GLY A 491 35.03 -16.03 -0.41
N LYS A 492 34.50 -16.19 -1.63
CA LYS A 492 35.18 -15.89 -2.91
C LYS A 492 34.74 -14.56 -3.48
N CYS A 493 35.50 -14.03 -4.42
CA CYS A 493 35.29 -12.72 -5.01
C CYS A 493 34.78 -12.82 -6.45
N ILE A 494 33.95 -11.86 -6.85
CA ILE A 494 33.63 -11.64 -8.26
C ILE A 494 34.92 -11.35 -9.02
N THR A 495 35.21 -12.16 -10.03
CA THR A 495 36.46 -12.10 -10.79
C THR A 495 36.16 -12.24 -12.28
N PRO A 496 36.65 -11.31 -13.12
CA PRO A 496 36.60 -11.48 -14.57
C PRO A 496 37.43 -12.70 -14.99
N GLU A 497 36.83 -13.60 -15.75
CA GLU A 497 37.46 -14.81 -16.28
C GLU A 497 38.73 -14.45 -17.08
N ALA A 498 39.75 -15.30 -16.96
CA ALA A 498 41.05 -15.14 -17.63
C ALA A 498 41.71 -13.76 -17.38
N ASN A 499 41.42 -13.11 -16.24
CA ASN A 499 41.89 -11.76 -15.90
C ASN A 499 41.43 -10.67 -16.89
N GLY A 500 40.31 -10.87 -17.59
CA GLY A 500 39.77 -9.97 -18.62
C GLY A 500 39.14 -8.67 -18.10
N ALA A 501 39.70 -8.03 -17.07
CA ALA A 501 39.10 -6.86 -16.42
C ALA A 501 38.93 -5.63 -17.33
N ASN A 502 39.71 -5.51 -18.40
CA ASN A 502 39.55 -4.44 -19.40
C ASN A 502 38.89 -4.92 -20.71
N THR A 503 38.22 -6.08 -20.70
CA THR A 503 37.67 -6.71 -21.90
C THR A 503 36.15 -6.70 -21.85
N ASN A 504 35.51 -6.13 -22.89
CA ASN A 504 34.06 -6.22 -23.05
C ASN A 504 33.65 -7.68 -23.30
N GLY A 505 32.62 -8.14 -22.60
CA GLY A 505 32.12 -9.51 -22.66
C GLY A 505 32.86 -10.48 -21.76
N ALA A 506 33.86 -10.05 -20.98
CA ALA A 506 34.54 -10.92 -20.02
C ALA A 506 33.52 -11.46 -19.01
N LEU A 507 33.45 -12.78 -18.89
CA LEU A 507 32.54 -13.47 -17.98
C LEU A 507 32.93 -13.18 -16.52
N LEU A 508 31.96 -12.89 -15.66
CA LEU A 508 32.20 -12.79 -14.22
C LEU A 508 32.04 -14.17 -13.58
N THR A 509 33.00 -14.56 -12.75
CA THR A 509 33.05 -15.85 -12.07
C THR A 509 33.34 -15.67 -10.58
N LEU A 510 33.10 -16.73 -9.78
CA LEU A 510 33.68 -16.85 -8.45
C LEU A 510 35.15 -17.25 -8.56
N TRP A 511 36.02 -16.55 -7.85
CA TRP A 511 37.42 -16.97 -7.68
C TRP A 511 37.95 -16.63 -6.30
N THR A 512 39.01 -17.31 -5.88
CA THR A 512 39.73 -16.97 -4.65
C THR A 512 40.05 -15.47 -4.62
N CYS A 513 39.66 -14.80 -3.54
CA CYS A 513 39.94 -13.38 -3.35
C CYS A 513 41.45 -13.12 -3.31
N ASN A 514 41.89 -12.17 -4.12
CA ASN A 514 43.27 -11.71 -4.17
C ASN A 514 43.30 -10.19 -3.96
N PRO A 515 43.55 -9.73 -2.71
CA PRO A 515 43.56 -8.30 -2.40
C PRO A 515 44.76 -7.55 -3.02
N SER A 516 45.68 -8.23 -3.69
CA SER A 516 46.78 -7.60 -4.44
C SER A 516 46.50 -7.52 -5.95
N SER A 517 45.35 -8.01 -6.41
CA SER A 517 44.99 -8.03 -7.83
C SER A 517 44.03 -6.92 -8.20
N ASP A 518 44.43 -6.06 -9.13
CA ASP A 518 43.58 -4.97 -9.62
C ASP A 518 42.40 -5.47 -10.47
N VAL A 519 42.48 -6.70 -11.00
CA VAL A 519 41.44 -7.27 -11.87
C VAL A 519 40.15 -7.63 -11.11
N GLN A 520 40.21 -7.78 -9.79
CA GLN A 520 39.07 -8.08 -8.91
C GLN A 520 38.48 -6.82 -8.25
N ARG A 521 38.99 -5.63 -8.58
CA ARG A 521 38.59 -4.39 -7.90
C ARG A 521 37.32 -3.80 -8.52
N PHE A 522 36.34 -3.55 -7.66
CA PHE A 522 35.10 -2.85 -7.98
C PHE A 522 34.85 -1.74 -6.95
N SER A 523 34.28 -0.65 -7.43
CA SER A 523 33.86 0.50 -6.64
C SER A 523 32.46 0.94 -7.07
N PRO A 524 31.63 1.46 -6.17
CA PRO A 524 30.41 2.15 -6.55
C PRO A 524 30.76 3.41 -7.39
N SER A 525 30.11 3.60 -8.55
CA SER A 525 30.14 4.88 -9.26
C SER A 525 29.21 5.90 -8.59
N ALA A 526 29.14 7.12 -9.14
CA ALA A 526 28.36 8.22 -8.58
C ALA A 526 26.85 7.91 -8.45
N ASP A 527 26.33 7.02 -9.30
CA ASP A 527 24.95 6.51 -9.27
C ASP A 527 24.76 5.27 -8.39
N GLY A 528 25.85 4.74 -7.81
CA GLY A 528 25.85 3.55 -6.96
C GLY A 528 26.10 2.22 -7.67
N SER A 529 26.16 2.20 -9.01
CA SER A 529 26.43 0.97 -9.79
C SER A 529 27.87 0.48 -9.63
N ALA A 530 28.10 -0.82 -9.72
CA ALA A 530 29.40 -1.45 -9.51
C ALA A 530 30.29 -1.38 -10.77
N VAL A 531 31.41 -0.68 -10.67
CA VAL A 531 32.34 -0.41 -11.78
C VAL A 531 33.76 -0.77 -11.38
N ASN A 532 34.53 -1.37 -12.28
CA ASN A 532 35.94 -1.67 -12.04
C ASN A 532 36.88 -0.50 -12.39
N ALA A 533 38.16 -0.63 -12.05
CA ALA A 533 39.17 0.40 -12.29
C ALA A 533 39.40 0.75 -13.78
N TYR A 534 38.88 -0.06 -14.71
CA TYR A 534 39.00 0.12 -16.16
C TYR A 534 37.74 0.74 -16.80
N GLY A 535 36.81 1.26 -15.98
CA GLY A 535 35.56 1.86 -16.45
C GLY A 535 34.58 0.83 -17.03
N LYS A 536 34.65 -0.42 -16.57
CA LYS A 536 33.70 -1.49 -16.94
C LYS A 536 32.68 -1.71 -15.84
N ALA A 537 31.39 -1.73 -16.20
CA ALA A 537 30.29 -2.05 -15.32
C ALA A 537 29.89 -3.53 -15.45
N ILE A 538 29.29 -4.08 -14.39
CA ILE A 538 28.62 -5.38 -14.43
C ILE A 538 27.46 -5.29 -15.43
N THR A 539 27.49 -6.11 -16.46
CA THR A 539 26.51 -6.08 -17.57
C THR A 539 26.05 -7.51 -17.89
N PRO A 540 24.74 -7.79 -17.87
CA PRO A 540 24.25 -9.11 -18.25
C PRO A 540 24.44 -9.34 -19.76
N LYS A 541 24.82 -10.57 -20.12
CA LYS A 541 25.06 -10.94 -21.52
C LYS A 541 23.83 -10.67 -22.37
N GLY A 542 24.02 -9.93 -23.47
CA GLY A 542 22.94 -9.58 -24.39
C GLY A 542 21.95 -8.57 -23.82
N ASN A 543 22.31 -7.83 -22.77
CA ASN A 543 21.45 -6.84 -22.10
C ASN A 543 20.10 -7.43 -21.62
N SER A 544 20.11 -8.69 -21.19
CA SER A 544 18.92 -9.40 -20.70
C SER A 544 19.01 -9.68 -19.21
N LEU A 545 18.00 -9.29 -18.44
CA LEU A 545 17.91 -9.61 -17.01
C LEU A 545 17.24 -10.98 -16.75
N GLY A 546 17.01 -11.79 -17.79
CA GLY A 546 16.39 -13.12 -17.63
C GLY A 546 17.19 -14.08 -16.74
N ASN A 547 16.48 -14.96 -16.01
CA ASN A 547 17.11 -15.96 -15.15
C ASN A 547 18.10 -16.85 -15.93
N GLY A 548 19.28 -17.05 -15.37
CA GLY A 548 20.36 -17.86 -15.94
C GLY A 548 21.27 -17.11 -16.92
N VAL A 549 20.96 -15.85 -17.26
CA VAL A 549 21.86 -15.02 -18.08
C VAL A 549 23.16 -14.77 -17.33
N TRP A 550 24.30 -14.97 -17.98
CA TRP A 550 25.60 -14.69 -17.37
C TRP A 550 25.83 -13.19 -17.17
N LEU A 551 26.44 -12.83 -16.04
CA LEU A 551 26.99 -11.50 -15.83
C LEU A 551 28.38 -11.40 -16.46
N THR A 552 28.62 -10.31 -17.14
CA THR A 552 29.86 -10.00 -17.85
C THR A 552 30.34 -8.59 -17.49
N LEU A 553 31.49 -8.18 -18.03
CA LEU A 553 31.92 -6.78 -18.02
C LEU A 553 31.64 -6.10 -19.35
N TRP A 554 31.24 -4.83 -19.30
CA TRP A 554 31.17 -3.97 -20.48
C TRP A 554 31.51 -2.53 -20.12
N THR A 555 31.97 -1.74 -21.09
CA THR A 555 32.18 -0.29 -20.89
C THR A 555 30.93 0.33 -20.26
N GLN A 556 31.11 1.07 -19.16
CA GLN A 556 30.02 1.77 -18.50
C GLN A 556 29.43 2.82 -19.45
N GLY A 557 28.12 2.79 -19.63
CA GLY A 557 27.41 3.85 -20.36
C GLY A 557 27.29 5.13 -19.53
N SER A 558 27.14 6.27 -20.20
CA SER A 558 26.85 7.55 -19.55
C SER A 558 25.69 8.22 -20.30
N PRO A 559 24.48 8.31 -19.72
CA PRO A 559 24.09 7.80 -18.40
C PRO A 559 24.17 6.27 -18.30
N THR A 560 24.26 5.73 -17.08
CA THR A 560 24.31 4.28 -16.85
C THR A 560 23.01 3.63 -17.32
N PRO A 561 23.07 2.66 -18.25
CA PRO A 561 21.90 1.91 -18.67
C PRO A 561 21.33 1.07 -17.52
N ASP A 562 20.00 0.92 -17.48
CA ASP A 562 19.27 0.09 -16.52
C ASP A 562 19.88 -1.30 -16.29
N VAL A 563 20.31 -1.98 -17.36
CA VAL A 563 20.92 -3.31 -17.28
C VAL A 563 22.30 -3.34 -16.60
N GLN A 564 22.95 -2.18 -16.49
CA GLN A 564 24.23 -1.99 -15.80
C GLN A 564 24.08 -1.49 -14.35
N ASP A 565 22.87 -1.12 -13.91
CA ASP A 565 22.62 -0.63 -12.54
C ASP A 565 22.60 -1.79 -11.52
N TRP A 566 23.79 -2.35 -11.27
CA TRP A 566 24.03 -3.38 -10.26
C TRP A 566 24.71 -2.78 -9.04
N ALA A 567 24.06 -2.84 -7.88
CA ALA A 567 24.59 -2.28 -6.65
C ALA A 567 24.57 -3.32 -5.51
N VAL A 568 25.59 -3.27 -4.64
CA VAL A 568 25.61 -4.06 -3.40
C VAL A 568 24.89 -3.26 -2.31
N LYS A 569 23.59 -3.51 -2.12
CA LYS A 569 22.77 -2.78 -1.13
C LYS A 569 21.64 -3.65 -0.57
N GLY A 570 21.00 -3.15 0.48
CA GLY A 570 19.70 -3.64 0.91
C GLY A 570 18.61 -3.26 -0.10
N PHE A 571 17.42 -3.80 0.09
CA PHE A 571 16.24 -3.38 -0.66
C PHE A 571 15.52 -2.22 0.05
#